data_AF-A0AAW0J5I7-F1
#
_entry.id   AF-A0AAW0J5I7-F1
#
_cell.length_a   1.000
_cell.length_b   1.000
_cell.length_c   1.000
_cell.angle_alpha   90.00
_cell.angle_beta   90.00
_cell.angle_gamma   90.00
#
_symmetry.space_group_name_H-M   'P 1'
#
loop_
_entity.id
_entity.type
_entity.pdbx_description
1 polymer ?
#
loop_
_entity_poly.entity_id
_entity_poly.type
_entity_poly.pdbx_seq_one_letter_code
_entity_poly.pdbx_strand_id
1 'polypeptide(L)'
;KPAELLKIESVLCDQIPVVRRFTGRGTVVVDPNTIFVTFICNKDAVAGLQPYPQPIMSWTSALNMAYLKLPGRAPEYRLVC
;
A
#
# COMPACT_ATOMS: atom_id res chain seq x y z
N LYS A 1 12.62 -2.16 17.33
CA LYS A 1 11.49 -2.23 16.37
C LYS A 1 11.63 -1.27 15.18
N PRO A 2 11.71 0.08 15.30
CA PRO A 2 11.91 0.94 14.12
C PRO A 2 13.19 0.57 13.34
N ALA A 3 14.30 0.33 14.05
CA ALA A 3 15.57 -0.09 13.47
C ALA A 3 15.58 -1.50 12.84
N GLU A 4 14.56 -2.33 13.11
CA GLU A 4 14.39 -3.64 12.45
C GLU A 4 13.61 -3.53 11.13
N LEU A 5 12.89 -2.42 10.93
CA LEU A 5 11.93 -2.22 9.84
C LEU A 5 12.30 -1.10 8.88
N LEU A 6 13.29 -0.27 9.25
CA LEU A 6 13.69 0.94 8.55
C LEU A 6 15.21 1.03 8.47
N LYS A 7 15.73 1.49 7.33
CA LYS A 7 17.11 1.97 7.22
C LYS A 7 17.18 3.36 7.87
N ILE A 8 17.48 3.40 9.17
CA ILE A 8 17.37 4.61 10.00
C ILE A 8 18.19 5.78 9.43
N GLU A 9 19.40 5.52 8.97
CA GLU A 9 20.28 6.57 8.42
C GLU A 9 19.65 7.26 7.20
N SER A 10 19.12 6.50 6.23
CA SER A 10 18.47 7.09 5.06
C SER A 10 17.19 7.85 5.43
N VAL A 11 16.37 7.32 6.34
CA VAL A 11 15.15 8.01 6.81
C VAL A 11 15.48 9.36 7.46
N LEU A 12 16.54 9.41 8.27
CA LEU A 12 17.00 10.65 8.90
C LEU A 12 17.64 11.59 7.88
N CYS A 13 18.47 11.09 6.96
CA CYS A 13 19.11 11.91 5.93
C CYS A 13 18.07 12.56 5.00
N ASP A 14 17.08 11.79 4.55
CA ASP A 14 16.02 12.25 3.66
C ASP A 14 14.87 12.95 4.41
N GLN A 15 14.94 13.01 5.75
CA GLN A 15 13.94 13.62 6.62
C GLN A 15 12.52 13.07 6.38
N ILE A 16 12.42 11.76 6.13
CA ILE A 16 11.15 11.09 5.80
C ILE A 16 10.32 10.90 7.08
N PRO A 17 9.10 11.43 7.16
CA PRO A 17 8.23 11.21 8.31
C PRO A 17 7.86 9.73 8.47
N VAL A 18 8.00 9.21 9.69
CA VAL A 18 7.65 7.81 10.01
C VAL A 18 6.33 7.77 10.78
N VAL A 19 5.34 7.08 10.21
CA VAL A 19 4.03 6.88 10.84
C VAL A 19 3.76 5.39 10.99
N ARG A 20 3.25 4.98 12.17
CA ARG A 20 2.77 3.62 12.40
C ARG A 20 1.28 3.54 12.11
N ARG A 21 0.88 2.63 11.21
CA ARG A 21 -0.54 2.36 10.92
C ARG A 21 -1.12 1.26 11.81
N PHE A 22 -2.45 1.21 11.90
CA PHE A 22 -3.19 0.24 12.71
C PHE A 22 -3.07 -1.19 12.17
N THR A 23 -3.21 -1.35 10.85
CA THR A 23 -3.15 -2.67 10.18
C THR A 23 -1.71 -3.18 10.06
N GLY A 24 -1.55 -4.49 10.14
CA GLY A 24 -0.24 -5.14 10.06
C GLY A 24 0.33 -5.25 8.63
N ARG A 25 1.51 -5.89 8.57
CA ARG A 25 2.33 -6.33 7.41
C ARG A 25 3.23 -5.26 6.76
N GLY A 26 4.51 -5.29 7.13
CA GLY A 26 5.60 -4.63 6.39
C GLY A 26 5.60 -3.09 6.44
N THR A 27 6.72 -2.53 6.01
CA THR A 27 6.94 -1.10 5.83
C THR A 27 6.60 -0.72 4.39
N VAL A 28 5.91 0.41 4.20
CA VAL A 28 5.60 0.95 2.88
C VAL A 28 6.18 2.36 2.80
N VAL A 29 6.84 2.68 1.69
CA VAL A 29 7.29 4.04 1.36
C VAL A 29 6.20 4.73 0.56
N VAL A 30 5.94 6.00 0.86
CA VAL A 30 4.84 6.78 0.30
C VAL A 30 5.43 8.05 -0.29
N ASP A 31 5.02 8.38 -1.50
CA ASP A 31 5.41 9.59 -2.22
C ASP A 31 4.16 10.36 -2.68
N PRO A 32 4.31 11.55 -3.30
CA PRO A 32 3.18 12.32 -3.82
C PRO A 32 2.34 11.62 -4.90
N ASN A 33 2.85 10.55 -5.53
CA ASN A 33 2.17 9.78 -6.57
C ASN A 33 1.49 8.52 -6.03
N THR A 34 1.54 8.30 -4.71
CA THR A 34 0.97 7.13 -4.06
C THR A 34 -0.52 7.36 -3.76
N ILE A 35 -1.38 6.48 -4.25
CA ILE A 35 -2.82 6.51 -3.99
C ILE A 35 -3.19 5.41 -2.99
N PHE A 36 -3.75 5.81 -1.84
CA PHE A 36 -4.33 4.87 -0.89
C PHE A 36 -5.81 4.63 -1.20
N VAL A 37 -6.18 3.35 -1.31
CA VAL A 37 -7.58 2.93 -1.49
C VAL A 37 -7.94 2.01 -0.33
N THR A 38 -9.03 2.34 0.36
CA THR A 38 -9.59 1.50 1.43
C THR A 38 -11.06 1.23 1.11
N PHE A 39 -11.45 -0.05 1.14
CA PHE A 39 -12.85 -0.45 0.99
C PHE A 39 -13.42 -0.78 2.36
N ILE A 40 -14.52 -0.12 2.71
CA ILE A 40 -15.32 -0.41 3.90
C ILE A 40 -16.70 -0.79 3.41
N CYS A 41 -17.05 -2.06 3.54
CA CYS A 41 -18.30 -2.60 3.06
C CYS A 41 -18.78 -3.75 3.95
N ASN A 42 -20.07 -4.07 3.85
CA ASN A 42 -20.62 -5.26 4.49
C ASN A 42 -20.00 -6.52 3.89
N LYS A 43 -19.94 -7.61 4.68
CA LYS A 43 -19.41 -8.90 4.24
C LYS A 43 -20.04 -9.40 2.94
N ASP A 44 -21.34 -9.17 2.79
CA ASP A 44 -22.15 -9.68 1.68
C ASP A 44 -22.43 -8.61 0.61
N ALA A 45 -21.70 -7.48 0.63
CA ALA A 45 -21.87 -6.39 -0.35
C ALA A 45 -21.52 -6.81 -1.78
N VAL A 46 -20.71 -7.87 -1.95
CA VAL A 46 -20.32 -8.42 -3.25
C VAL A 46 -20.70 -9.89 -3.29
N ALA A 47 -21.67 -10.24 -4.14
CA ALA A 47 -22.19 -11.59 -4.25
C ALA A 47 -21.07 -12.57 -4.66
N GLY A 48 -20.93 -13.67 -3.91
CA GLY A 48 -19.96 -14.73 -4.18
C GLY A 48 -18.51 -14.40 -3.83
N LEU A 49 -18.20 -13.20 -3.34
CA LEU A 49 -16.84 -12.83 -2.94
C LEU A 49 -16.48 -13.49 -1.60
N GLN A 50 -15.49 -14.38 -1.64
CA GLN A 50 -14.99 -15.02 -0.43
C GLN A 50 -14.11 -14.04 0.38
N PRO A 51 -14.26 -13.96 1.71
CA PRO A 51 -13.57 -12.97 2.55
C PRO A 51 -12.13 -13.39 2.89
N TYR A 52 -11.36 -13.77 1.87
CA TYR A 52 -9.96 -14.17 2.00
C TYR A 52 -9.06 -13.26 1.14
N PRO A 53 -7.75 -13.15 1.45
CA PRO A 53 -6.88 -12.17 0.80
C PRO A 53 -6.87 -12.25 -0.73
N GLN A 54 -6.71 -13.44 -1.31
CA GLN A 54 -6.57 -13.56 -2.77
C GLN A 54 -7.85 -13.15 -3.53
N PRO A 55 -9.06 -13.63 -3.17
CA PRO A 55 -10.29 -13.18 -3.82
C PRO A 55 -10.52 -11.66 -3.70
N ILE A 56 -10.31 -11.10 -2.51
CA ILE A 56 -10.44 -9.65 -2.28
C ILE A 56 -9.44 -8.87 -3.13
N MET A 57 -8.18 -9.31 -3.19
CA MET A 57 -7.13 -8.66 -3.99
C MET A 57 -7.44 -8.70 -5.50
N SER A 58 -7.96 -9.83 -6.01
CA SER A 58 -8.35 -9.93 -7.42
C SER A 58 -9.53 -9.01 -7.76
N TRP A 59 -10.57 -8.99 -6.93
CA TRP A 59 -11.72 -8.11 -7.14
C TRP A 59 -11.36 -6.62 -7.04
N THR A 60 -10.64 -6.22 -5.99
CA THR A 60 -10.20 -4.83 -5.80
C THR A 60 -9.24 -4.37 -6.89
N SER A 61 -8.35 -5.24 -7.38
CA SER A 61 -7.44 -4.92 -8.50
C SER A 61 -8.21 -4.61 -9.78
N ALA A 62 -9.19 -5.44 -10.13
CA ALA A 62 -10.03 -5.20 -11.32
C ALA A 62 -10.76 -3.85 -11.24
N LEU A 63 -11.31 -3.52 -10.07
CA LEU A 63 -11.97 -2.23 -9.84
C LEU A 63 -10.97 -1.07 -9.95
N ASN A 64 -9.83 -1.17 -9.28
CA ASN A 64 -8.80 -0.13 -9.28
C ASN A 64 -8.28 0.12 -10.70
N MET A 65 -8.02 -0.92 -11.49
CA MET A 65 -7.54 -0.76 -12.89
C MET A 65 -8.59 -0.12 -13.81
N ALA A 66 -9.88 -0.32 -13.54
CA ALA A 66 -10.95 0.27 -14.33
C ALA A 66 -11.12 1.79 -14.08
N TYR A 67 -10.88 2.26 -12.86
CA TYR A 67 -11.20 3.63 -12.45
C TYR A 67 -9.98 4.50 -12.15
N LEU A 68 -8.87 3.89 -11.70
CA LEU A 68 -7.64 4.59 -11.39
C LEU A 68 -6.71 4.44 -12.60
N LYS A 69 -6.22 5.59 -13.11
CA LYS A 69 -5.23 5.64 -14.18
C LYS A 69 -3.84 5.26 -13.62
N LEU A 70 -3.71 4.03 -13.15
CA LEU A 70 -2.48 3.54 -12.54
C LEU A 70 -1.44 3.20 -13.61
N PRO A 71 -0.15 3.50 -13.37
CA PRO A 71 0.92 3.08 -14.26
C PRO A 71 1.04 1.55 -14.23
N GLY A 72 1.30 0.94 -15.38
CA GLY A 72 1.45 -0.53 -15.49
C GLY A 72 2.67 -1.13 -14.79
N ARG A 73 3.58 -0.29 -14.26
CA ARG A 73 4.79 -0.69 -13.54
C ARG A 73 5.00 0.20 -12.31
N ALA A 74 5.48 -0.41 -11.23
CA ALA A 74 5.88 0.31 -10.02
C ALA A 74 7.05 1.27 -10.32
N PRO A 75 7.09 2.45 -9.69
CA PRO A 75 8.21 3.37 -9.83
C PRO A 75 9.48 2.75 -9.26
N GLU A 76 10.60 3.05 -9.90
CA GLU A 76 11.92 2.64 -9.42
C GLU A 76 12.38 3.67 -8.39
N TYR A 77 12.36 3.30 -7.12
CA TYR A 77 12.90 4.14 -6.06
C TYR A 77 14.43 4.02 -6.08
N ARG A 78 15.13 5.13 -6.36
CA ARG A 78 16.57 5.20 -6.20
C ARG A 78 16.87 5.59 -4.76
N LEU A 79 17.62 4.76 -4.04
CA LEU A 79 18.16 5.14 -2.74
C LEU A 79 19.17 6.26 -2.98
N VAL A 80 18.87 7.47 -2.51
CA VAL A 80 19.85 8.54 -2.41
C VAL A 80 20.39 8.45 -0.99
N CYS A 81 21.64 7.98 -0.87
CA CYS A 81 22.43 7.78 0.36
C CYS A 81 22.02 6.59 1.28
#